data_AF-A0A9Q9C652-F1
#
_entry.id   AF-A0A9Q9C652-F1
#
_cell.length_a   1.000
_cell.length_b   1.000
_cell.length_c   1.000
_cell.angle_alpha   90.00
_cell.angle_beta   90.00
_cell.angle_gamma   90.00
#
_symmetry.space_group_name_H-M   'P 1'
#
loop_
_entity.id
_entity.type
_entity.pdbx_description
1 polymer ?
#
loop_
_entity_poly.entity_id
_entity_poly.type
_entity_poly.pdbx_seq_one_letter_code
_entity_poly.pdbx_strand_id
1 'polypeptide(L)'
;MERAPIEAYIRVKPGKSILKHTDKSVLVLKECGEAVKYEFDGVFGPDCTQDQVFERFRCIVPRLIKGHNQTLFCYGSTGAGKTYTMVGHGRSYGLMHNLVKDVLTHGSFLVSYMEIYNEKIYDLLEPKELVLRECNGTIVIPGLFTKRIESIEEFEQMFRQGTKNRTTAETKLNKSSSRSHGILRIGVGEYKLNLIDLAGSENNRKTGNEGIRLTESNSINRSLFVLGKVVNAILKGEKRIPYRDSKLTRLLQDSLGGNSLCYIIANIVGDSSAIGDSINTLSFASKSRNIVNVLETTQKPKHENAKSNKCILPEFGGRRPLSLKTNMKFNVQREKDMPLRGRGKENNPFQEPLSIDTTGSKKRKNLLEDKRCKGEGNKCTKVSKQTSNGSSLILKSLLEKPDIVLSPRTKEKSYRAFLKRAQELESAQKYKSALEDYKTMQKFCDNDFIREKIEKISTLLKKSRKKPEITRKNVLEILNQGNFFDIKKLPRVGDKRAQAIVDFVNGGNYFETLSDLRLLFSEKIVNSILFSIGDG
;
A
#
# COMPACT_ATOMS: atom_id res chain seq x y z
N MET A 1 -23.04 -2.98 -20.45
CA MET A 1 -22.00 -3.07 -19.40
C MET A 1 -21.43 -1.70 -19.18
N GLU A 2 -21.54 -1.18 -17.97
CA GLU A 2 -21.05 0.15 -17.60
C GLU A 2 -19.60 0.04 -17.11
N ARG A 3 -18.71 0.92 -17.59
CA ARG A 3 -17.31 0.97 -17.15
C ARG A 3 -17.20 1.90 -15.95
N ALA A 4 -16.72 1.38 -14.83
CA ALA A 4 -16.60 2.12 -13.58
C ALA A 4 -15.13 2.11 -13.09
N PRO A 5 -14.36 3.20 -13.30
CA PRO A 5 -13.03 3.31 -12.71
C PRO A 5 -13.11 3.29 -11.18
N ILE A 6 -12.06 2.76 -10.53
CA ILE A 6 -11.95 2.85 -9.07
C ILE A 6 -11.78 4.31 -8.67
N GLU A 7 -12.61 4.79 -7.77
CA GLU A 7 -12.50 6.15 -7.22
C GLU A 7 -11.54 6.14 -6.02
N ALA A 8 -10.52 7.00 -6.04
CA ALA A 8 -9.53 7.12 -4.99
C ALA A 8 -9.64 8.49 -4.31
N TYR A 9 -9.75 8.47 -2.99
CA TYR A 9 -9.84 9.63 -2.12
C TYR A 9 -8.69 9.63 -1.13
N ILE A 10 -8.18 10.81 -0.78
CA ILE A 10 -7.16 10.95 0.26
C ILE A 10 -7.78 11.58 1.49
N ARG A 11 -7.42 11.08 2.68
CA ARG A 11 -7.70 11.77 3.95
C ARG A 11 -6.43 12.01 4.72
N VAL A 12 -6.11 13.29 4.91
CA VAL A 12 -4.93 13.72 5.67
C VAL A 12 -5.27 13.73 7.15
N LYS A 13 -4.48 13.04 7.97
CA LYS A 13 -4.64 13.07 9.42
C LYS A 13 -4.35 14.49 9.96
N PRO A 14 -5.16 15.01 10.90
CA PRO A 14 -4.86 16.25 11.60
C PRO A 14 -3.49 16.22 12.30
N GLY A 15 -2.78 17.34 12.30
CA GLY A 15 -1.49 17.51 12.96
C GLY A 15 -0.46 18.24 12.09
N LYS A 16 0.81 18.22 12.54
CA LYS A 16 1.92 18.81 11.79
C LYS A 16 2.04 18.11 10.43
N SER A 17 1.85 18.87 9.36
CA SER A 17 1.90 18.37 8.00
C SER A 17 2.93 19.12 7.17
N ILE A 18 3.88 18.40 6.57
CA ILE A 18 4.77 18.91 5.54
C ILE A 18 4.19 18.71 4.12
N LEU A 19 3.02 18.07 4.03
CA LEU A 19 2.30 17.87 2.77
C LEU A 19 1.54 19.13 2.40
N LYS A 20 1.60 19.49 1.12
CA LYS A 20 0.68 20.47 0.53
C LYS A 20 -0.42 19.72 -0.21
N HIS A 21 -1.64 20.22 -0.16
CA HIS A 21 -2.77 19.62 -0.84
C HIS A 21 -3.73 20.68 -1.38
N THR A 22 -4.49 20.29 -2.39
CA THR A 22 -5.70 20.93 -2.88
C THR A 22 -6.83 19.91 -2.84
N ASP A 23 -8.06 20.30 -3.16
CA ASP A 23 -9.24 19.42 -3.15
C ASP A 23 -9.11 18.15 -4.01
N LYS A 24 -8.16 18.11 -4.96
CA LYS A 24 -7.95 16.99 -5.88
C LYS A 24 -6.51 16.52 -5.98
N SER A 25 -5.57 17.14 -5.26
CA SER A 25 -4.16 16.78 -5.40
C SER A 25 -3.39 16.86 -4.11
N VAL A 26 -2.38 16.00 -3.98
CA VAL A 26 -1.43 15.99 -2.88
C VAL A 26 -0.03 16.15 -3.45
N LEU A 27 0.69 17.15 -2.96
CA LEU A 27 2.07 17.43 -3.31
C LEU A 27 2.98 16.98 -2.16
N VAL A 28 3.84 16.01 -2.47
CA VAL A 28 4.83 15.49 -1.53
C VAL A 28 6.20 15.99 -1.91
N LEU A 29 6.86 16.70 -1.00
CA LEU A 29 8.28 17.02 -1.13
C LEU A 29 9.09 15.81 -0.66
N LYS A 30 9.81 15.19 -1.57
CA LYS A 30 10.74 14.12 -1.21
C LYS A 30 12.03 14.73 -0.64
N GLU A 31 12.75 13.96 0.17
CA GLU A 31 14.01 14.38 0.82
C GLU A 31 15.05 14.93 -0.16
N CYS A 32 15.02 14.47 -1.39
CA CYS A 32 15.94 14.85 -2.45
C CYS A 32 15.55 16.15 -3.19
N GLY A 33 14.44 16.80 -2.82
CA GLY A 33 14.05 18.12 -3.32
C GLY A 33 13.08 18.16 -4.52
N GLU A 34 12.77 17.03 -5.18
CA GLU A 34 11.62 17.03 -6.14
C GLU A 34 10.33 16.89 -5.36
N ALA A 35 9.35 17.66 -5.83
CA ALA A 35 7.97 17.48 -5.48
C ALA A 35 7.34 16.44 -6.40
N VAL A 36 6.62 15.48 -5.84
CA VAL A 36 5.73 14.59 -6.60
C VAL A 36 4.29 15.01 -6.33
N LYS A 37 3.57 15.33 -7.41
CA LYS A 37 2.15 15.62 -7.36
C LYS A 37 1.37 14.35 -7.69
N TYR A 38 0.42 14.01 -6.82
CA TYR A 38 -0.56 12.96 -7.04
C TYR A 38 -1.94 13.59 -7.23
N GLU A 39 -2.75 13.04 -8.14
CA GLU A 39 -4.12 13.50 -8.40
C GLU A 39 -5.12 12.39 -8.12
N PHE A 40 -6.23 12.79 -7.49
CA PHE A 40 -7.25 11.90 -6.94
C PHE A 40 -8.65 12.46 -7.18
N ASP A 41 -9.67 11.65 -6.91
CA ASP A 41 -11.07 12.03 -7.10
C ASP A 41 -11.58 12.95 -5.98
N GLY A 42 -10.87 13.00 -4.86
CA GLY A 42 -11.00 14.02 -3.83
C GLY A 42 -9.93 13.93 -2.74
N VAL A 43 -9.65 15.04 -2.07
CA VAL A 43 -8.73 15.12 -0.93
C VAL A 43 -9.43 15.82 0.23
N PHE A 44 -9.52 15.11 1.34
CA PHE A 44 -9.98 15.62 2.62
C PHE A 44 -8.76 16.10 3.42
N GLY A 45 -8.71 17.42 3.66
CA GLY A 45 -7.66 18.03 4.46
C GLY A 45 -7.75 17.68 5.96
N PRO A 46 -6.78 18.15 6.77
CA PRO A 46 -6.69 17.84 8.19
C PRO A 46 -7.91 18.32 8.98
N ASP A 47 -8.57 19.38 8.52
CA ASP A 47 -9.73 19.97 9.21
C ASP A 47 -11.07 19.33 8.79
N CYS A 48 -11.03 18.34 7.89
CA CYS A 48 -12.23 17.71 7.35
C CYS A 48 -12.92 16.79 8.38
N THR A 49 -14.19 17.09 8.68
CA THR A 49 -14.99 16.37 9.68
C THR A 49 -15.51 15.03 9.15
N GLN A 50 -16.01 14.18 10.04
CA GLN A 50 -16.65 12.91 9.66
C GLN A 50 -17.88 13.13 8.76
N ASP A 51 -18.66 14.18 9.05
CA ASP A 51 -19.87 14.50 8.29
C ASP A 51 -19.53 14.95 6.88
N GLN A 52 -18.49 15.76 6.70
CA GLN A 52 -18.01 16.17 5.38
C GLN A 52 -17.49 14.98 4.56
N VAL A 53 -16.79 14.04 5.20
CA VAL A 53 -16.38 12.79 4.55
C VAL A 53 -17.61 11.95 4.17
N PHE A 54 -18.57 11.78 5.09
CA PHE A 54 -19.80 11.04 4.83
C PHE A 54 -20.61 11.63 3.67
N GLU A 55 -20.79 12.94 3.62
CA GLU A 55 -21.56 13.60 2.56
C GLU A 55 -21.01 13.27 1.17
N ARG A 56 -19.67 13.15 1.04
CA ARG A 56 -19.06 12.73 -0.22
C ARG A 56 -19.43 11.30 -0.63
N PHE A 57 -19.62 10.40 0.33
CA PHE A 57 -19.92 8.98 0.09
C PHE A 57 -21.40 8.63 0.20
N ARG A 58 -22.27 9.61 0.47
CA ARG A 58 -23.72 9.43 0.54
C ARG A 58 -24.31 8.83 -0.73
N CYS A 59 -23.69 9.07 -1.90
CA CYS A 59 -24.10 8.51 -3.19
C CYS A 59 -24.01 6.96 -3.25
N ILE A 60 -23.30 6.32 -2.32
CA ILE A 60 -23.22 4.85 -2.22
C ILE A 60 -24.60 4.25 -1.97
N VAL A 61 -25.40 4.83 -1.08
CA VAL A 61 -26.72 4.27 -0.71
C VAL A 61 -27.66 4.16 -1.91
N PRO A 62 -27.95 5.23 -2.67
CA PRO A 62 -28.86 5.11 -3.82
C PRO A 62 -28.31 4.17 -4.91
N ARG A 63 -26.98 4.05 -5.07
CA ARG A 63 -26.37 3.07 -5.98
C ARG A 63 -26.58 1.63 -5.49
N LEU A 64 -26.56 1.39 -4.18
CA LEU A 64 -26.83 0.08 -3.60
C LEU A 64 -28.29 -0.31 -3.81
N ILE A 65 -29.22 0.60 -3.54
CA ILE A 65 -30.66 0.38 -3.75
C ILE A 65 -31.00 0.14 -5.23
N LYS A 66 -30.26 0.78 -6.16
CA LYS A 66 -30.39 0.54 -7.60
C LYS A 66 -29.82 -0.80 -8.08
N GLY A 67 -29.18 -1.57 -7.21
CA GLY A 67 -28.66 -2.87 -7.53
C GLY A 67 -27.22 -2.86 -8.05
N HIS A 68 -26.35 -2.06 -7.44
CA HIS A 68 -24.92 -2.16 -7.67
C HIS A 68 -24.22 -2.76 -6.45
N ASN A 69 -23.42 -3.80 -6.67
CA ASN A 69 -22.44 -4.25 -5.69
C ASN A 69 -21.39 -3.16 -5.49
N GLN A 70 -20.97 -2.93 -4.24
CA GLN A 70 -20.02 -1.88 -3.92
C GLN A 70 -19.04 -2.32 -2.83
N THR A 71 -17.85 -1.75 -2.88
CA THR A 71 -16.84 -1.88 -1.84
C THR A 71 -16.19 -0.54 -1.58
N LEU A 72 -16.18 -0.11 -0.32
CA LEU A 72 -15.44 1.04 0.17
C LEU A 72 -14.43 0.55 1.21
N PHE A 73 -13.15 0.85 1.01
CA PHE A 73 -12.11 0.42 1.94
C PHE A 73 -11.10 1.52 2.26
N CYS A 74 -10.64 1.52 3.51
CA CYS A 74 -9.59 2.41 3.99
C CYS A 74 -8.24 1.71 3.87
N TYR A 75 -7.24 2.41 3.36
CA TYR A 75 -5.87 1.92 3.18
C TYR A 75 -4.85 2.94 3.69
N GLY A 76 -3.76 2.49 4.31
CA GLY A 76 -2.76 3.38 4.90
C GLY A 76 -2.01 2.73 6.06
N SER A 77 -0.99 3.41 6.56
CA SER A 77 -0.21 2.93 7.70
C SER A 77 -1.01 2.92 9.00
N THR A 78 -0.53 2.18 10.00
CA THR A 78 -1.06 2.20 11.36
C THR A 78 -1.03 3.61 11.92
N GLY A 79 -2.12 3.98 12.59
CA GLY A 79 -2.26 5.32 13.16
C GLY A 79 -2.59 6.43 12.14
N ALA A 80 -2.69 6.14 10.84
CA ALA A 80 -3.04 7.13 9.82
C ALA A 80 -4.53 7.55 9.82
N GLY A 81 -5.39 6.82 10.53
CA GLY A 81 -6.81 7.17 10.68
C GLY A 81 -7.82 6.32 9.89
N LYS A 82 -7.43 5.10 9.47
CA LYS A 82 -8.33 4.14 8.80
C LYS A 82 -9.57 3.81 9.64
N THR A 83 -9.36 3.27 10.84
CA THR A 83 -10.41 2.95 11.80
C THR A 83 -11.19 4.20 12.23
N TYR A 84 -10.53 5.35 12.40
CA TYR A 84 -11.24 6.61 12.67
C TYR A 84 -12.19 6.97 11.52
N THR A 85 -11.78 6.78 10.26
CA THR A 85 -12.65 7.07 9.10
C THR A 85 -13.81 6.09 8.99
N MET A 86 -13.57 4.80 9.22
CA MET A 86 -14.60 3.77 9.09
C MET A 86 -15.55 3.73 10.29
N VAL A 87 -15.00 3.69 11.49
CA VAL A 87 -15.73 3.47 12.74
C VAL A 87 -16.03 4.78 13.45
N GLY A 88 -15.04 5.68 13.52
CA GLY A 88 -15.13 6.90 14.29
C GLY A 88 -14.59 6.76 15.71
N HIS A 89 -14.82 7.78 16.53
CA HIS A 89 -14.43 7.81 17.93
C HIS A 89 -15.39 8.67 18.76
N GLY A 90 -15.75 8.20 19.95
CA GLY A 90 -16.69 8.90 20.83
C GLY A 90 -18.03 9.14 20.13
N ARG A 91 -18.43 10.40 20.03
CA ARG A 91 -19.66 10.83 19.34
C ARG A 91 -19.46 11.12 17.84
N SER A 92 -18.22 11.10 17.36
CA SER A 92 -17.90 11.33 15.95
C SER A 92 -17.94 10.03 15.17
N TYR A 93 -19.15 9.61 14.81
CA TYR A 93 -19.41 8.39 14.04
C TYR A 93 -18.73 8.42 12.66
N GLY A 94 -18.12 7.29 12.29
CA GLY A 94 -17.49 7.11 10.98
C GLY A 94 -18.47 6.66 9.89
N LEU A 95 -17.92 6.30 8.73
CA LEU A 95 -18.69 5.89 7.56
C LEU A 95 -19.60 4.70 7.79
N MET A 96 -19.20 3.71 8.60
CA MET A 96 -20.02 2.51 8.85
C MET A 96 -21.36 2.86 9.49
N HIS A 97 -21.35 3.69 10.54
CA HIS A 97 -22.57 4.08 11.24
C HIS A 97 -23.42 5.03 10.37
N ASN A 98 -22.81 6.05 9.78
CA ASN A 98 -23.54 7.04 8.98
C ASN A 98 -24.17 6.42 7.72
N LEU A 99 -23.48 5.49 7.04
CA LEU A 99 -24.05 4.77 5.90
C LEU A 99 -25.17 3.81 6.32
N VAL A 100 -25.04 3.09 7.44
CA VAL A 100 -26.14 2.25 7.97
C VAL A 100 -27.36 3.11 8.25
N LYS A 101 -27.19 4.26 8.91
CA LYS A 101 -28.27 5.21 9.19
C LYS A 101 -28.96 5.67 7.91
N ASP A 102 -28.21 5.95 6.84
CA ASP A 102 -28.76 6.38 5.56
C ASP A 102 -29.45 5.23 4.80
N VAL A 103 -28.91 4.01 4.84
CA VAL A 103 -29.59 2.82 4.28
C VAL A 103 -30.91 2.54 5.00
N LEU A 104 -30.98 2.71 6.33
CA LEU A 104 -32.21 2.49 7.11
C LEU A 104 -33.37 3.38 6.64
N THR A 105 -33.09 4.55 6.06
CA THR A 105 -34.13 5.43 5.49
C THR A 105 -34.87 4.80 4.29
N HIS A 106 -34.29 3.76 3.68
CA HIS A 106 -34.85 3.02 2.56
C HIS A 106 -35.48 1.67 2.96
N GLY A 107 -35.41 1.29 4.24
CA GLY A 107 -35.98 0.06 4.79
C GLY A 107 -34.97 -0.82 5.53
N SER A 108 -35.44 -1.98 6.02
CA SER A 108 -34.59 -2.93 6.73
C SER A 108 -33.68 -3.71 5.79
N PHE A 109 -32.49 -4.07 6.28
CA PHE A 109 -31.46 -4.75 5.51
C PHE A 109 -30.71 -5.77 6.36
N LEU A 110 -29.89 -6.60 5.72
CA LEU A 110 -29.07 -7.59 6.41
C LEU A 110 -27.67 -7.02 6.66
N VAL A 111 -27.12 -7.29 7.83
CA VAL A 111 -25.74 -6.95 8.19
C VAL A 111 -25.00 -8.18 8.66
N SER A 112 -23.77 -8.31 8.20
CA SER A 112 -22.78 -9.26 8.72
C SER A 112 -21.50 -8.51 9.06
N TYR A 113 -20.80 -8.94 10.11
CA TYR A 113 -19.52 -8.37 10.49
C TYR A 113 -18.50 -9.48 10.69
N MET A 114 -17.36 -9.37 10.01
CA MET A 114 -16.31 -10.39 10.03
C MET A 114 -14.93 -9.74 10.05
N GLU A 115 -13.93 -10.53 10.43
CA GLU A 115 -12.54 -10.14 10.30
C GLU A 115 -11.73 -11.16 9.51
N ILE A 116 -10.70 -10.67 8.81
CA ILE A 116 -9.64 -11.51 8.25
C ILE A 116 -8.39 -11.29 9.09
N TYR A 117 -7.97 -12.33 9.80
CA TYR A 117 -6.78 -12.35 10.63
C TYR A 117 -5.95 -13.60 10.33
N ASN A 118 -4.65 -13.41 10.09
CA ASN A 118 -3.72 -14.50 9.78
C ASN A 118 -4.23 -15.46 8.66
N GLU A 119 -4.77 -14.91 7.57
CA GLU A 119 -5.34 -15.66 6.43
C GLU A 119 -6.53 -16.59 6.78
N LYS A 120 -7.13 -16.39 7.95
CA LYS A 120 -8.39 -17.00 8.39
C LYS A 120 -9.49 -15.95 8.45
N ILE A 121 -10.73 -16.39 8.30
CA ILE A 121 -11.91 -15.53 8.37
C ILE A 121 -12.65 -15.89 9.64
N TYR A 122 -13.01 -14.88 10.44
CA TYR A 122 -13.80 -15.06 11.65
C TYR A 122 -15.06 -14.24 11.58
N ASP A 123 -16.17 -14.85 11.97
CA ASP A 123 -17.42 -14.13 12.22
C ASP A 123 -17.28 -13.33 13.52
N LEU A 124 -17.58 -12.04 13.51
CA LEU A 124 -17.51 -11.19 14.70
C LEU A 124 -18.81 -11.17 15.49
N LEU A 125 -19.92 -11.64 14.92
CA LEU A 125 -21.23 -11.65 15.57
C LEU A 125 -21.52 -13.00 16.23
N GLU A 126 -21.14 -14.09 15.57
CA GLU A 126 -21.12 -15.45 16.13
C GLU A 126 -19.70 -16.02 16.06
N PRO A 127 -18.81 -15.75 17.04
CA PRO A 127 -17.39 -16.08 16.99
C PRO A 127 -17.07 -17.50 16.51
N LYS A 128 -16.76 -17.64 15.22
CA LYS A 128 -16.42 -18.91 14.56
C LYS A 128 -15.54 -18.69 13.34
N GLU A 129 -14.68 -19.66 13.05
CA GLU A 129 -13.87 -19.65 11.82
C GLU A 129 -14.74 -20.01 10.61
N LEU A 130 -14.58 -19.27 9.52
CA LEU A 130 -15.35 -19.38 8.28
C LEU A 130 -14.45 -19.73 7.09
N VAL A 131 -15.03 -20.39 6.09
CA VAL A 131 -14.34 -20.78 4.86
C VAL A 131 -14.87 -19.99 3.67
N LEU A 132 -13.99 -19.27 2.99
CA LEU A 132 -14.31 -18.58 1.74
C LEU A 132 -14.39 -19.57 0.56
N ARG A 133 -15.53 -19.55 -0.14
CA ARG A 133 -15.79 -20.36 -1.34
C ARG A 133 -16.09 -19.47 -2.54
N GLU A 134 -15.99 -20.07 -3.72
CA GLU A 134 -16.33 -19.45 -5.00
C GLU A 134 -17.45 -20.29 -5.61
N CYS A 135 -18.59 -19.67 -5.91
CA CYS A 135 -19.76 -20.30 -6.49
C CYS A 135 -20.17 -19.50 -7.73
N ASN A 136 -20.14 -20.12 -8.91
CA ASN A 136 -20.47 -19.47 -10.19
C ASN A 136 -19.71 -18.15 -10.42
N GLY A 137 -18.41 -18.14 -10.11
CA GLY A 137 -17.57 -16.93 -10.22
C GLY A 137 -17.80 -15.87 -9.15
N THR A 138 -18.78 -16.06 -8.25
CA THR A 138 -19.07 -15.16 -7.13
C THR A 138 -18.46 -15.68 -5.84
N ILE A 139 -17.86 -14.78 -5.07
CA ILE A 139 -17.23 -15.11 -3.79
C ILE A 139 -18.29 -15.13 -2.69
N VAL A 140 -18.41 -16.28 -2.02
CA VAL A 140 -19.37 -16.53 -0.93
C VAL A 140 -18.65 -17.02 0.33
N ILE A 141 -19.26 -16.76 1.49
CA ILE A 141 -18.74 -17.17 2.79
C ILE A 141 -19.87 -17.93 3.49
N PRO A 142 -20.00 -19.24 3.25
CA PRO A 142 -21.05 -20.04 3.86
C PRO A 142 -20.94 -20.02 5.38
N GLY A 143 -22.08 -19.91 6.05
CA GLY A 143 -22.15 -19.88 7.51
C GLY A 143 -21.87 -18.50 8.14
N LEU A 144 -21.56 -17.47 7.36
CA LEU A 144 -21.46 -16.09 7.86
C LEU A 144 -22.82 -15.66 8.41
N PHE A 145 -22.85 -15.30 9.69
CA PHE A 145 -24.05 -14.84 10.37
C PHE A 145 -24.53 -13.52 9.76
N THR A 146 -25.84 -13.42 9.53
CA THR A 146 -26.48 -12.21 9.02
C THR A 146 -27.63 -11.85 9.95
N LYS A 147 -27.67 -10.58 10.34
CA LYS A 147 -28.71 -10.02 11.20
C LYS A 147 -29.52 -9.00 10.42
N ARG A 148 -30.85 -9.10 10.45
CA ARG A 148 -31.73 -8.04 9.94
C ARG A 148 -31.66 -6.86 10.91
N ILE A 149 -31.42 -5.67 10.38
CA ILE A 149 -31.38 -4.42 11.16
C ILE A 149 -32.61 -3.59 10.78
N GLU A 150 -33.40 -3.22 11.78
CA GLU A 150 -34.60 -2.39 11.61
C GLU A 150 -34.49 -1.02 12.30
N SER A 151 -33.53 -0.85 13.21
CA SER A 151 -33.24 0.42 13.86
C SER A 151 -31.74 0.68 14.01
N ILE A 152 -31.37 1.95 14.21
CA ILE A 152 -29.97 2.32 14.40
C ILE A 152 -29.45 1.82 15.76
N GLU A 153 -30.30 1.77 16.77
CA GLU A 153 -29.99 1.25 18.10
C GLU A 153 -29.63 -0.24 18.06
N GLU A 154 -30.37 -1.01 17.26
CA GLU A 154 -30.11 -2.43 17.06
C GLU A 154 -28.75 -2.65 16.37
N PHE A 155 -28.46 -1.84 15.35
CA PHE A 155 -27.15 -1.85 14.71
C PHE A 155 -26.04 -1.51 15.70
N GLU A 156 -26.20 -0.45 16.49
CA GLU A 156 -25.18 -0.05 17.46
C GLU A 156 -24.90 -1.14 18.50
N GLN A 157 -25.93 -1.80 19.02
CA GLN A 157 -25.76 -2.92 19.95
C GLN A 157 -24.98 -4.07 19.32
N MET A 158 -25.38 -4.49 18.12
CA MET A 158 -24.71 -5.55 17.36
C MET A 158 -23.26 -5.17 17.03
N PHE A 159 -23.04 -3.93 16.57
CA PHE A 159 -21.72 -3.44 16.18
C PHE A 159 -20.77 -3.30 17.37
N ARG A 160 -21.28 -2.85 18.53
CA ARG A 160 -20.51 -2.85 19.79
C ARG A 160 -20.11 -4.27 20.19
N GLN A 161 -21.00 -5.25 20.06
CA GLN A 161 -20.68 -6.65 20.36
C GLN A 161 -19.59 -7.18 19.41
N GLY A 162 -19.73 -6.96 18.10
CA GLY A 162 -18.73 -7.39 17.13
C GLY A 162 -17.37 -6.71 17.33
N THR A 163 -17.37 -5.43 17.70
CA THR A 163 -16.14 -4.70 18.03
C THR A 163 -15.47 -5.24 19.29
N LYS A 164 -16.25 -5.57 20.33
CA LYS A 164 -15.72 -6.25 21.53
C LYS A 164 -15.12 -7.61 21.19
N ASN A 165 -15.77 -8.39 20.32
CA ASN A 165 -15.27 -9.69 19.88
C ASN A 165 -13.94 -9.53 19.12
N ARG A 166 -13.85 -8.55 18.22
CA ARG A 166 -12.61 -8.18 17.52
C ARG A 166 -11.50 -7.83 18.52
N THR A 167 -11.75 -6.97 19.49
CA THR A 167 -10.77 -6.60 20.54
C THR A 167 -10.42 -7.76 21.48
N THR A 168 -11.34 -8.69 21.74
CA THR A 168 -11.07 -9.87 22.58
C THR A 168 -10.19 -10.90 21.86
N ALA A 169 -10.39 -11.06 20.56
CA ALA A 169 -9.46 -11.81 19.71
C ALA A 169 -8.07 -11.15 19.71
N GLU A 170 -8.00 -9.81 19.63
CA GLU A 170 -6.76 -9.04 19.72
C GLU A 170 -6.01 -9.21 21.06
N THR A 171 -6.71 -9.34 22.20
CA THR A 171 -6.06 -9.54 23.51
C THR A 171 -5.60 -10.97 23.75
N LYS A 172 -6.33 -11.97 23.21
CA LYS A 172 -5.93 -13.39 23.32
C LYS A 172 -4.79 -13.78 22.37
N LEU A 173 -4.57 -13.04 21.27
CA LEU A 173 -3.66 -13.42 20.18
C LEU A 173 -2.55 -12.39 19.84
N ASN A 174 -2.24 -11.46 20.76
CA ASN A 174 -1.32 -10.31 20.61
C ASN A 174 -1.90 -9.08 19.88
N LYS A 175 -1.67 -7.91 20.49
CA LYS A 175 -2.32 -6.62 20.25
C LYS A 175 -2.21 -6.06 18.81
N SER A 176 -3.36 -5.76 18.21
CA SER A 176 -3.76 -4.44 17.65
C SER A 176 -4.71 -4.60 16.45
N SER A 177 -5.75 -3.76 16.37
CA SER A 177 -6.63 -3.61 15.19
C SER A 177 -5.88 -3.25 13.90
N SER A 178 -4.60 -2.84 14.00
CA SER A 178 -3.70 -2.69 12.86
C SER A 178 -3.30 -4.00 12.17
N ARG A 179 -3.68 -5.16 12.72
CA ARG A 179 -3.21 -6.48 12.28
C ARG A 179 -4.31 -7.36 11.69
N SER A 180 -5.58 -6.97 11.79
CA SER A 180 -6.70 -7.66 11.14
C SER A 180 -7.46 -6.72 10.22
N HIS A 181 -8.08 -7.26 9.18
CA HIS A 181 -8.98 -6.51 8.31
C HIS A 181 -10.41 -6.68 8.82
N GLY A 182 -11.08 -5.59 9.22
CA GLY A 182 -12.49 -5.62 9.63
C GLY A 182 -13.40 -5.35 8.44
N ILE A 183 -14.39 -6.20 8.20
CA ILE A 183 -15.32 -6.09 7.07
C ILE A 183 -16.75 -6.10 7.59
N LEU A 184 -17.39 -4.93 7.57
CA LEU A 184 -18.83 -4.81 7.74
C LEU A 184 -19.49 -4.91 6.36
N ARG A 185 -20.40 -5.87 6.20
CA ARG A 185 -21.14 -6.06 4.96
C ARG A 185 -22.63 -5.78 5.19
N ILE A 186 -23.16 -4.91 4.35
CA ILE A 186 -24.58 -4.56 4.26
C ILE A 186 -25.15 -5.26 3.01
N GLY A 187 -26.22 -6.02 3.17
CA GLY A 187 -26.91 -6.73 2.11
C GLY A 187 -28.33 -6.18 1.88
N VAL A 188 -28.62 -5.77 0.65
CA VAL A 188 -29.94 -5.30 0.21
C VAL A 188 -30.36 -6.12 -1.00
N GLY A 189 -31.33 -7.03 -0.81
CA GLY A 189 -31.65 -8.04 -1.82
C GLY A 189 -30.43 -8.90 -2.14
N GLU A 190 -30.10 -9.02 -3.43
CA GLU A 190 -28.93 -9.78 -3.90
C GLU A 190 -27.62 -8.96 -3.91
N TYR A 191 -27.70 -7.66 -3.59
CA TYR A 191 -26.57 -6.74 -3.70
C TYR A 191 -25.91 -6.47 -2.35
N LYS A 192 -24.59 -6.30 -2.38
CA LYS A 192 -23.76 -6.13 -1.17
C LYS A 192 -22.94 -4.84 -1.22
N LEU A 193 -22.86 -4.16 -0.09
CA LEU A 193 -21.89 -3.11 0.21
C LEU A 193 -20.90 -3.62 1.25
N ASN A 194 -19.62 -3.71 0.89
CA ASN A 194 -18.54 -4.03 1.83
C ASN A 194 -17.88 -2.73 2.31
N LEU A 195 -17.83 -2.52 3.62
CA LEU A 195 -17.11 -1.44 4.28
C LEU A 195 -15.92 -2.06 5.02
N ILE A 196 -14.70 -1.73 4.59
CA ILE A 196 -13.50 -2.47 4.99
C ILE A 196 -12.47 -1.55 5.66
N ASP A 197 -12.16 -1.84 6.91
CA ASP A 197 -11.03 -1.27 7.66
C ASP A 197 -9.83 -2.22 7.54
N LEU A 198 -8.91 -1.93 6.62
CA LEU A 198 -7.74 -2.78 6.40
C LEU A 198 -6.71 -2.66 7.53
N ALA A 199 -5.85 -3.67 7.64
CA ALA A 199 -4.64 -3.64 8.45
C ALA A 199 -3.66 -2.52 8.03
N GLY A 200 -2.66 -2.23 8.86
CA GLY A 200 -1.58 -1.28 8.57
C GLY A 200 -0.72 -1.70 7.38
N SER A 201 -0.45 -0.77 6.45
CA SER A 201 0.36 -1.00 5.26
C SER A 201 1.87 -0.82 5.44
N GLU A 202 2.32 -0.48 6.65
CA GLU A 202 3.72 -0.23 6.96
C GLU A 202 4.58 -1.51 7.01
N ASN A 203 5.87 -1.36 6.73
CA ASN A 203 6.83 -2.47 6.81
C ASN A 203 7.20 -2.78 8.26
N ASN A 204 6.58 -3.81 8.85
CA ASN A 204 6.87 -4.34 10.19
C ASN A 204 8.33 -4.78 10.41
N ARG A 205 9.17 -4.86 9.37
CA ARG A 205 10.62 -5.11 9.52
C ARG A 205 11.35 -3.98 10.26
N LYS A 206 10.77 -2.78 10.31
CA LYS A 206 11.37 -1.65 11.04
C LYS A 206 11.15 -1.70 12.56
N THR A 207 10.30 -2.59 13.06
CA THR A 207 9.84 -2.56 14.47
C THR A 207 10.55 -3.56 15.39
N GLY A 208 11.68 -4.16 14.99
CA GLY A 208 12.51 -4.98 15.89
C GLY A 208 11.80 -6.19 16.51
N ASN A 209 10.80 -6.77 15.83
CA ASN A 209 10.01 -7.86 16.38
C ASN A 209 10.76 -9.21 16.24
N GLU A 210 11.09 -9.85 17.36
CA GLU A 210 11.66 -11.22 17.40
C GLU A 210 10.58 -12.30 17.66
N GLY A 211 10.85 -13.55 17.27
CA GLY A 211 10.03 -14.73 17.60
C GLY A 211 8.68 -14.87 16.87
N ILE A 212 7.63 -15.34 17.57
CA ILE A 212 6.25 -15.58 17.06
C ILE A 212 5.63 -14.32 16.43
N ARG A 213 6.08 -13.13 16.84
CA ARG A 213 5.67 -11.86 16.25
C ARG A 213 6.17 -11.67 14.81
N LEU A 214 7.26 -12.33 14.42
CA LEU A 214 7.83 -12.26 13.07
C LEU A 214 6.99 -13.07 12.06
N THR A 215 6.51 -14.25 12.46
CA THR A 215 5.62 -15.09 11.64
C THR A 215 4.24 -14.45 11.47
N GLU A 216 3.68 -13.85 12.54
CA GLU A 216 2.46 -13.05 12.50
C GLU A 216 2.62 -11.80 11.60
N SER A 217 3.75 -11.09 11.75
CA SER A 217 4.08 -9.93 10.90
C SER A 217 4.22 -10.28 9.42
N ASN A 218 4.59 -11.52 9.08
CA ASN A 218 4.66 -11.99 7.70
C ASN A 218 3.26 -12.22 7.10
N SER A 219 2.30 -12.73 7.86
CA SER A 219 0.93 -13.00 7.37
C SER A 219 0.09 -11.74 7.12
N ILE A 220 0.23 -10.71 7.96
CA ILE A 220 -0.50 -9.44 7.79
C ILE A 220 0.01 -8.73 6.53
N ASN A 221 1.33 -8.61 6.43
CA ASN A 221 1.99 -8.05 5.26
C ASN A 221 1.70 -8.87 4.01
N ARG A 222 1.52 -10.19 4.11
CA ARG A 222 1.15 -11.04 2.97
C ARG A 222 -0.13 -10.55 2.31
N SER A 223 -1.21 -10.32 3.07
CA SER A 223 -2.49 -9.90 2.48
C SER A 223 -2.41 -8.57 1.72
N LEU A 224 -1.75 -7.55 2.29
CA LEU A 224 -1.58 -6.24 1.65
C LEU A 224 -0.52 -6.25 0.53
N PHE A 225 0.51 -7.09 0.66
CA PHE A 225 1.49 -7.32 -0.40
C PHE A 225 0.84 -7.98 -1.62
N VAL A 226 0.01 -9.00 -1.39
CA VAL A 226 -0.78 -9.65 -2.45
C VAL A 226 -1.78 -8.68 -3.05
N LEU A 227 -2.42 -7.82 -2.25
CA LEU A 227 -3.27 -6.74 -2.77
C LEU A 227 -2.50 -5.82 -3.74
N GLY A 228 -1.28 -5.41 -3.38
CA GLY A 228 -0.39 -4.67 -4.27
C GLY A 228 -0.01 -5.45 -5.53
N LYS A 229 0.23 -6.76 -5.43
CA LYS A 229 0.47 -7.63 -6.59
C LYS A 229 -0.73 -7.69 -7.53
N VAL A 230 -1.94 -7.88 -6.99
CA VAL A 230 -3.20 -7.90 -7.76
C VAL A 230 -3.38 -6.61 -8.54
N VAL A 231 -3.21 -5.45 -7.91
CA VAL A 231 -3.29 -4.15 -8.59
C VAL A 231 -2.28 -4.07 -9.74
N ASN A 232 -1.01 -4.42 -9.51
CA ASN A 232 0.00 -4.37 -10.56
C ASN A 232 -0.28 -5.37 -11.71
N ALA A 233 -0.77 -6.57 -11.39
CA ALA A 233 -1.09 -7.60 -12.39
C ALA A 233 -2.25 -7.15 -13.30
N ILE A 234 -3.29 -6.53 -12.71
CA ILE A 234 -4.43 -5.98 -13.47
C ILE A 234 -3.95 -4.88 -14.41
N LEU A 235 -3.14 -3.93 -13.91
CA LEU A 235 -2.64 -2.81 -14.72
C LEU A 235 -1.71 -3.25 -15.85
N LYS A 236 -1.00 -4.37 -15.68
CA LYS A 236 -0.17 -4.99 -16.73
C LYS A 236 -0.98 -5.79 -17.74
N GLY A 237 -2.28 -6.00 -17.51
CA GLY A 237 -3.11 -6.86 -18.35
C GLY A 237 -2.72 -8.34 -18.26
N GLU A 238 -2.20 -8.78 -17.11
CA GLU A 238 -1.86 -10.19 -16.92
C GLU A 238 -3.11 -11.08 -17.00
N LYS A 239 -3.01 -12.21 -17.72
CA LYS A 239 -4.13 -13.15 -17.89
C LYS A 239 -4.60 -13.78 -16.57
N ARG A 240 -3.67 -14.01 -15.64
CA ARG A 240 -3.94 -14.68 -14.37
C ARG A 240 -3.61 -13.74 -13.22
N ILE A 241 -4.64 -13.15 -12.65
CA ILE A 241 -4.51 -12.26 -11.50
C ILE A 241 -4.42 -13.11 -10.21
N PRO A 242 -3.45 -12.85 -9.31
CA PRO A 242 -3.20 -13.68 -8.12
C PRO A 242 -4.18 -13.43 -6.96
N TYR A 243 -5.49 -13.34 -7.23
CA TYR A 243 -6.49 -13.13 -6.16
C TYR A 243 -6.45 -14.22 -5.09
N ARG A 244 -6.09 -15.45 -5.47
CA ARG A 244 -6.08 -16.63 -4.61
C ARG A 244 -4.95 -16.65 -3.57
N ASP A 245 -3.95 -15.80 -3.71
CA ASP A 245 -2.76 -15.80 -2.86
C ASP A 245 -3.03 -15.27 -1.43
N SER A 246 -4.16 -14.58 -1.23
CA SER A 246 -4.69 -14.13 0.07
C SER A 246 -6.23 -14.18 0.12
N LYS A 247 -6.81 -14.47 1.29
CA LYS A 247 -8.27 -14.40 1.51
C LYS A 247 -8.83 -13.00 1.27
N LEU A 248 -8.08 -11.95 1.61
CA LEU A 248 -8.49 -10.57 1.39
C LEU A 248 -8.68 -10.29 -0.10
N THR A 249 -7.71 -10.68 -0.93
CA THR A 249 -7.79 -10.45 -2.37
C THR A 249 -8.82 -11.34 -3.06
N ARG A 250 -9.09 -12.53 -2.52
CA ARG A 250 -10.25 -13.32 -2.96
C ARG A 250 -11.55 -12.60 -2.63
N LEU A 251 -11.70 -12.05 -1.44
CA LEU A 251 -12.90 -11.28 -1.07
C LEU A 251 -13.09 -10.04 -1.95
N LEU A 252 -11.99 -9.38 -2.32
CA LEU A 252 -11.96 -8.18 -3.17
C LEU A 252 -11.97 -8.47 -4.68
N GLN A 253 -12.07 -9.73 -5.10
CA GLN A 253 -12.02 -10.12 -6.52
C GLN A 253 -13.07 -9.37 -7.35
N ASP A 254 -14.30 -9.28 -6.87
CA ASP A 254 -15.38 -8.53 -7.54
C ASP A 254 -15.10 -7.02 -7.59
N SER A 255 -14.29 -6.50 -6.65
CA SER A 255 -14.04 -5.06 -6.44
C SER A 255 -12.85 -4.52 -7.21
N LEU A 256 -11.93 -5.38 -7.64
CA LEU A 256 -10.71 -4.99 -8.33
C LEU A 256 -10.70 -5.65 -9.71
N GLY A 257 -11.25 -4.99 -10.71
CA GLY A 257 -11.40 -5.51 -12.08
C GLY A 257 -12.64 -6.38 -12.31
N GLY A 258 -13.60 -6.41 -11.37
CA GLY A 258 -14.81 -7.23 -11.43
C GLY A 258 -16.11 -6.43 -11.55
N ASN A 259 -17.22 -7.04 -11.11
CA ASN A 259 -18.58 -6.48 -11.14
C ASN A 259 -18.96 -5.83 -9.79
N SER A 260 -18.33 -4.70 -9.48
CA SER A 260 -18.62 -3.91 -8.29
C SER A 260 -18.11 -2.48 -8.46
N LEU A 261 -18.77 -1.49 -7.86
CA LEU A 261 -18.18 -0.16 -7.68
C LEU A 261 -17.14 -0.23 -6.57
N CYS A 262 -16.02 0.46 -6.73
CA CYS A 262 -14.95 0.43 -5.73
C CYS A 262 -14.47 1.84 -5.39
N TYR A 263 -14.41 2.12 -4.10
CA TYR A 263 -13.92 3.37 -3.54
C TYR A 263 -12.77 3.06 -2.57
N ILE A 264 -11.67 3.78 -2.71
CA ILE A 264 -10.50 3.67 -1.83
C ILE A 264 -10.34 4.99 -1.09
N ILE A 265 -10.28 4.93 0.24
CA ILE A 265 -9.86 6.07 1.06
C ILE A 265 -8.44 5.80 1.55
N ALA A 266 -7.47 6.49 0.97
CA ALA A 266 -6.08 6.43 1.41
C ALA A 266 -5.86 7.42 2.56
N ASN A 267 -5.73 6.88 3.77
CA ASN A 267 -5.42 7.64 4.97
C ASN A 267 -3.91 7.86 5.06
N ILE A 268 -3.49 9.12 5.16
CA ILE A 268 -2.07 9.49 5.19
C ILE A 268 -1.75 10.39 6.37
N VAL A 269 -0.49 10.35 6.78
CA VAL A 269 0.06 11.23 7.83
C VAL A 269 0.96 12.26 7.18
N GLY A 270 0.76 13.53 7.52
CA GLY A 270 1.55 14.64 6.99
C GLY A 270 2.91 14.84 7.65
N ASP A 271 3.19 14.16 8.75
CA ASP A 271 4.44 14.31 9.51
C ASP A 271 5.65 13.78 8.74
N SER A 272 6.79 14.47 8.88
CA SER A 272 8.08 14.05 8.28
C SER A 272 8.50 12.63 8.63
N SER A 273 8.22 12.17 9.85
CA SER A 273 8.58 10.83 10.33
C SER A 273 7.84 9.69 9.60
N ALA A 274 6.63 9.98 9.12
CA ALA A 274 5.75 9.00 8.46
C ALA A 274 5.63 9.20 6.94
N ILE A 275 6.36 10.18 6.38
CA ILE A 275 6.21 10.59 4.98
C ILE A 275 6.48 9.45 3.99
N GLY A 276 7.45 8.59 4.30
CA GLY A 276 7.80 7.43 3.47
C GLY A 276 6.63 6.46 3.32
N ASP A 277 5.90 6.20 4.40
CA ASP A 277 4.73 5.33 4.37
C ASP A 277 3.56 6.03 3.64
N SER A 278 3.37 7.33 3.86
CA SER A 278 2.39 8.14 3.12
C SER A 278 2.65 8.12 1.60
N ILE A 279 3.91 8.17 1.15
CA ILE A 279 4.27 8.05 -0.27
C ILE A 279 3.85 6.68 -0.83
N ASN A 280 4.08 5.60 -0.07
CA ASN A 280 3.66 4.26 -0.48
C ASN A 280 2.13 4.16 -0.59
N THR A 281 1.41 4.74 0.36
CA THR A 281 -0.06 4.81 0.36
C THR A 281 -0.58 5.61 -0.84
N LEU A 282 -0.02 6.79 -1.11
CA LEU A 282 -0.37 7.62 -2.27
C LEU A 282 -0.10 6.91 -3.60
N SER A 283 1.05 6.24 -3.70
CA SER A 283 1.42 5.45 -4.88
C SER A 283 0.46 4.29 -5.13
N PHE A 284 0.06 3.57 -4.08
CA PHE A 284 -0.95 2.51 -4.19
C PHE A 284 -2.29 3.06 -4.68
N ALA A 285 -2.82 4.11 -4.04
CA ALA A 285 -4.10 4.70 -4.41
C ALA A 285 -4.08 5.22 -5.86
N SER A 286 -3.00 5.90 -6.26
CA SER A 286 -2.81 6.44 -7.61
C SER A 286 -2.77 5.34 -8.67
N LYS A 287 -2.15 4.20 -8.38
CA LYS A 287 -2.17 3.03 -9.27
C LYS A 287 -3.56 2.42 -9.37
N SER A 288 -4.20 2.16 -8.22
CA SER A 288 -5.51 1.51 -8.15
C SER A 288 -6.60 2.28 -8.90
N ARG A 289 -6.53 3.62 -8.92
CA ARG A 289 -7.44 4.48 -9.69
C ARG A 289 -7.47 4.18 -11.20
N ASN A 290 -6.41 3.60 -11.75
CA ASN A 290 -6.35 3.23 -13.17
C ASN A 290 -7.02 1.88 -13.48
N ILE A 291 -7.51 1.16 -12.46
CA ILE A 291 -8.31 -0.05 -12.66
C ILE A 291 -9.73 0.35 -13.03
N VAL A 292 -10.27 -0.31 -14.05
CA VAL A 292 -11.64 -0.10 -14.52
C VAL A 292 -12.45 -1.38 -14.32
N ASN A 293 -13.47 -1.29 -13.47
CA ASN A 293 -14.44 -2.34 -13.24
C ASN A 293 -15.51 -2.34 -14.34
N VAL A 294 -16.17 -3.48 -14.52
CA VAL A 294 -17.21 -3.66 -15.52
C VAL A 294 -18.49 -4.08 -14.80
N LEU A 295 -19.46 -3.18 -14.76
CA LEU A 295 -20.73 -3.41 -14.11
C LEU A 295 -21.67 -4.12 -15.08
N GLU A 296 -22.13 -5.29 -14.66
CA GLU A 296 -23.20 -6.00 -15.33
C GLU A 296 -24.52 -5.45 -14.80
N THR A 297 -25.23 -4.72 -15.65
CA THR A 297 -26.61 -4.30 -15.36
C THR A 297 -27.52 -5.51 -15.48
N THR A 298 -28.07 -5.98 -14.36
CA THR A 298 -29.19 -6.91 -14.35
C THR A 298 -30.40 -6.23 -15.01
N GLN A 299 -30.67 -6.59 -16.27
CA GLN A 299 -32.03 -6.46 -16.79
C GLN A 299 -32.91 -7.31 -15.89
N LYS A 300 -34.05 -6.76 -15.43
CA LYS A 300 -35.08 -7.53 -14.73
C LYS A 300 -35.30 -8.85 -15.47
N PRO A 301 -35.30 -10.02 -14.80
CA PRO A 301 -35.42 -11.29 -15.49
C PRO A 301 -36.74 -11.31 -16.25
N LYS A 302 -36.69 -11.46 -17.57
CA LYS A 302 -37.81 -11.99 -18.33
C LYS A 302 -38.01 -13.41 -17.83
N HIS A 303 -39.24 -13.74 -17.43
CA HIS A 303 -39.63 -15.09 -17.05
C HIS A 303 -39.26 -16.07 -18.16
N GLU A 304 -38.19 -16.85 -17.98
CA GLU A 304 -37.96 -18.08 -18.74
C GLU A 304 -37.46 -19.18 -17.81
N ASN A 305 -38.20 -20.29 -17.84
CA ASN A 305 -38.01 -21.48 -17.04
C ASN A 305 -36.68 -22.17 -17.38
N ALA A 306 -35.78 -22.33 -16.41
CA ALA A 306 -34.69 -23.29 -16.50
C ALA A 306 -34.49 -23.98 -15.15
N LYS A 307 -35.02 -25.22 -15.07
CA LYS A 307 -34.68 -26.19 -14.04
C LYS A 307 -33.25 -26.70 -14.31
N SER A 308 -32.26 -26.31 -13.53
CA SER A 308 -31.04 -27.12 -13.30
C SER A 308 -30.13 -26.54 -12.21
N ASN A 309 -29.90 -27.36 -11.18
CA ASN A 309 -28.77 -27.37 -10.24
C ASN A 309 -28.54 -26.12 -9.36
N LYS A 310 -29.27 -26.09 -8.24
CA LYS A 310 -29.17 -25.18 -7.10
C LYS A 310 -27.77 -25.24 -6.42
N CYS A 311 -26.94 -24.21 -6.64
CA CYS A 311 -26.02 -23.73 -5.60
C CYS A 311 -26.78 -22.67 -4.79
N ILE A 312 -27.30 -23.08 -3.62
CA ILE A 312 -28.12 -22.25 -2.74
C ILE A 312 -27.20 -21.24 -2.03
N LEU A 313 -27.21 -19.98 -2.45
CA LEU A 313 -27.12 -18.87 -1.49
C LEU A 313 -28.28 -19.06 -0.51
N PRO A 314 -28.10 -18.94 0.82
CA PRO A 314 -29.19 -19.18 1.77
C PRO A 314 -30.43 -18.43 1.30
N GLU A 315 -31.52 -19.17 1.08
CA GLU A 315 -32.77 -18.61 0.59
C GLU A 315 -33.14 -17.43 1.49
N PHE A 316 -33.32 -16.27 0.87
CA PHE A 316 -33.81 -15.06 1.54
C PHE A 316 -35.25 -15.31 2.01
N GLY A 317 -35.37 -15.94 3.19
CA GLY A 317 -36.61 -16.10 3.92
C GLY A 317 -37.11 -14.73 4.38
N GLY A 318 -37.91 -14.09 3.55
CA GLY A 318 -38.55 -12.81 3.84
C GLY A 318 -39.45 -12.43 2.68
N ARG A 319 -40.72 -12.16 2.96
CA ARG A 319 -41.78 -11.87 1.98
C ARG A 319 -41.31 -10.87 0.91
N ARG A 320 -41.77 -11.11 -0.33
CA ARG A 320 -41.60 -10.26 -1.53
C ARG A 320 -41.54 -8.77 -1.18
N PRO A 321 -40.57 -7.99 -1.70
CA PRO A 321 -40.65 -6.53 -1.62
C PRO A 321 -41.88 -6.06 -2.39
N LEU A 322 -42.65 -5.16 -1.76
CA LEU A 322 -43.79 -4.48 -2.37
C LEU A 322 -43.35 -3.81 -3.69
N SER A 323 -44.09 -4.06 -4.76
CA SER A 323 -43.95 -3.31 -6.01
C SER A 323 -44.32 -1.85 -5.73
N LEU A 324 -43.34 -0.94 -5.75
CA LEU A 324 -43.60 0.49 -5.85
C LEU A 324 -44.13 0.78 -7.26
N LYS A 325 -45.46 0.69 -7.41
CA LYS A 325 -46.17 1.47 -8.42
C LYS A 325 -46.36 2.87 -7.83
N THR A 326 -45.55 3.82 -8.26
CA THR A 326 -45.86 5.24 -8.06
C THR A 326 -45.58 5.99 -9.34
N ASN A 327 -46.68 6.33 -10.00
CA ASN A 327 -46.75 7.36 -11.02
C ASN A 327 -46.17 8.66 -10.46
N MET A 328 -45.07 9.15 -11.01
CA MET A 328 -44.71 10.56 -10.91
C MET A 328 -44.67 11.13 -12.32
N LYS A 329 -45.72 11.88 -12.64
CA LYS A 329 -45.74 12.83 -13.76
C LYS A 329 -44.68 13.89 -13.47
N PHE A 330 -43.71 14.04 -14.37
CA PHE A 330 -42.89 15.24 -14.39
C PHE A 330 -43.78 16.43 -14.74
N ASN A 331 -43.85 17.43 -13.86
CA ASN A 331 -44.32 18.75 -14.25
C ASN A 331 -43.17 19.74 -14.05
N VAL A 332 -42.63 20.20 -15.17
CA VAL A 332 -41.65 21.28 -15.26
C VAL A 332 -42.45 22.57 -15.32
N GLN A 333 -42.38 23.42 -14.30
CA GLN A 333 -42.77 24.83 -14.42
C GLN A 333 -41.72 25.73 -13.77
N ARG A 334 -41.14 26.58 -14.62
CA ARG A 334 -40.42 27.81 -14.28
C ARG A 334 -41.45 28.93 -14.17
N GLU A 335 -41.30 29.82 -13.18
CA GLU A 335 -41.66 31.26 -13.14
C GLU A 335 -41.50 31.72 -11.67
N LYS A 336 -40.60 32.66 -11.31
CA LYS A 336 -40.57 34.13 -11.48
C LYS A 336 -41.58 34.90 -10.63
N ASP A 337 -41.02 35.73 -9.73
CA ASP A 337 -41.49 37.01 -9.12
C ASP A 337 -42.84 36.99 -8.35
N MET A 338 -43.12 37.67 -7.21
CA MET A 338 -42.62 38.84 -6.46
C MET A 338 -43.42 38.89 -5.09
N PRO A 339 -43.56 40.02 -4.34
CA PRO A 339 -42.74 40.62 -3.26
C PRO A 339 -43.40 40.63 -1.84
N LEU A 340 -42.67 41.11 -0.80
CA LEU A 340 -42.99 42.35 -0.03
C LEU A 340 -42.14 42.53 1.26
N ARG A 341 -41.42 43.67 1.30
CA ARG A 341 -41.16 44.67 2.39
C ARG A 341 -40.85 44.15 3.81
N GLY A 342 -39.73 44.48 4.47
CA GLY A 342 -39.11 45.80 4.77
C GLY A 342 -39.14 45.98 6.32
N ARG A 343 -38.21 46.56 7.09
CA ARG A 343 -37.07 47.49 6.96
C ARG A 343 -36.14 47.27 8.18
N GLY A 344 -34.87 47.67 8.06
CA GLY A 344 -33.99 47.96 9.21
C GLY A 344 -32.55 48.22 8.76
N LYS A 345 -32.17 49.49 8.69
CA LYS A 345 -30.82 49.99 8.31
C LYS A 345 -29.82 49.77 9.44
N GLU A 346 -28.55 49.50 9.13
CA GLU A 346 -27.39 50.26 9.65
C GLU A 346 -26.05 49.82 9.02
N ASN A 347 -25.50 50.74 8.22
CA ASN A 347 -24.11 51.21 8.10
C ASN A 347 -22.93 50.22 8.14
N ASN A 348 -22.34 50.06 6.96
CA ASN A 348 -20.99 49.58 6.69
C ASN A 348 -20.01 50.77 6.70
N PRO A 349 -18.83 50.68 7.34
CA PRO A 349 -17.69 51.49 6.94
C PRO A 349 -16.41 50.67 6.71
N PHE A 350 -15.57 51.21 5.82
CA PHE A 350 -14.18 50.84 5.50
C PHE A 350 -13.92 49.85 4.35
N GLN A 351 -14.16 50.33 3.13
CA GLN A 351 -13.12 50.38 2.10
C GLN A 351 -12.41 51.74 2.21
N GLU A 352 -11.07 51.78 2.17
CA GLU A 352 -10.27 52.52 1.17
C GLU A 352 -8.78 52.70 1.56
N PRO A 353 -7.90 52.98 0.57
CA PRO A 353 -6.48 52.64 0.51
C PRO A 353 -5.57 53.82 0.92
N LEU A 354 -4.23 53.67 0.86
CA LEU A 354 -3.32 54.81 0.67
C LEU A 354 -1.92 54.38 0.23
N SER A 355 -1.34 55.23 -0.62
CA SER A 355 -0.07 55.12 -1.30
C SER A 355 0.88 56.26 -0.89
N ILE A 356 2.18 55.97 -0.97
CA ILE A 356 3.35 56.88 -1.11
C ILE A 356 3.83 57.60 0.17
N ASP A 357 5.08 57.31 0.57
CA ASP A 357 6.07 58.39 0.63
C ASP A 357 7.52 57.92 0.40
N THR A 358 8.25 58.76 -0.34
CA THR A 358 9.64 58.60 -0.78
C THR A 358 10.62 59.30 0.15
N THR A 359 11.84 58.78 0.33
CA THR A 359 13.13 59.52 0.30
C THR A 359 14.32 58.61 0.63
N GLY A 360 15.46 58.81 -0.07
CA GLY A 360 16.78 58.53 0.56
C GLY A 360 17.84 57.64 -0.13
N SER A 361 18.14 57.86 -1.42
CA SER A 361 19.50 57.98 -2.00
C SER A 361 20.65 56.97 -1.77
N LYS A 362 21.25 56.57 -2.93
CA LYS A 362 22.69 56.35 -3.27
C LYS A 362 23.31 55.01 -2.83
N LYS A 363 23.96 54.19 -3.69
CA LYS A 363 25.03 54.50 -4.67
C LYS A 363 25.31 53.29 -5.59
N ARG A 364 25.43 53.56 -6.90
CA ARG A 364 26.44 53.07 -7.89
C ARG A 364 26.65 51.55 -8.11
N LYS A 365 26.91 51.03 -9.31
CA LYS A 365 26.89 51.48 -10.72
C LYS A 365 27.36 50.25 -11.54
N ASN A 366 26.79 50.05 -12.74
CA ASN A 366 27.42 49.64 -14.01
C ASN A 366 28.15 48.28 -14.10
N LEU A 367 28.28 47.55 -15.22
CA LEU A 367 28.09 47.70 -16.68
C LEU A 367 28.17 46.23 -17.20
N LEU A 368 27.45 45.71 -18.20
CA LEU A 368 27.59 45.94 -19.64
C LEU A 368 26.57 45.05 -20.38
N GLU A 369 26.07 45.60 -21.48
CA GLU A 369 25.24 45.00 -22.52
C GLU A 369 26.05 44.00 -23.37
N ASP A 370 25.40 43.00 -24.00
CA ASP A 370 25.27 42.99 -25.47
C ASP A 370 24.33 41.90 -26.03
N LYS A 371 23.52 42.36 -27.00
CA LYS A 371 22.99 41.74 -28.23
C LYS A 371 22.00 40.57 -28.26
N ARG A 372 20.91 40.89 -28.99
CA ARG A 372 19.84 40.07 -29.57
C ARG A 372 20.36 38.95 -30.49
N CYS A 373 19.62 37.84 -30.52
CA CYS A 373 19.18 37.20 -31.77
C CYS A 373 17.84 36.46 -31.53
N LYS A 374 16.87 36.72 -32.42
CA LYS A 374 15.61 35.95 -32.57
C LYS A 374 15.91 34.64 -33.28
N GLY A 375 15.17 33.59 -32.94
CA GLY A 375 15.15 32.32 -33.66
C GLY A 375 14.19 31.33 -32.99
N GLU A 376 13.02 31.16 -33.58
CA GLU A 376 12.02 30.14 -33.22
C GLU A 376 12.57 28.73 -33.51
N GLY A 377 12.19 27.76 -32.68
CA GLY A 377 12.33 26.34 -33.02
C GLY A 377 12.72 25.44 -31.85
N ASN A 378 11.79 24.53 -31.53
CA ASN A 378 11.97 23.28 -30.78
C ASN A 378 11.84 23.27 -29.25
N LYS A 379 10.70 22.66 -28.85
CA LYS A 379 10.42 21.89 -27.63
C LYS A 379 11.68 21.50 -26.84
N CYS A 380 11.77 21.98 -25.59
CA CYS A 380 12.59 21.33 -24.58
C CYS A 380 11.88 21.34 -23.22
N THR A 381 11.70 20.13 -22.71
CA THR A 381 11.13 19.73 -21.43
C THR A 381 11.93 20.32 -20.27
N LYS A 382 11.28 21.11 -19.41
CA LYS A 382 11.85 21.55 -18.14
C LYS A 382 11.71 20.44 -17.09
N VAL A 383 12.78 19.68 -16.93
CA VAL A 383 13.03 18.78 -15.80
C VAL A 383 13.79 19.55 -14.72
N SER A 384 13.27 19.56 -13.49
CA SER A 384 14.00 19.99 -12.29
C SER A 384 13.43 19.28 -11.05
N LYS A 385 14.17 18.77 -10.07
CA LYS A 385 15.61 18.52 -9.85
C LYS A 385 15.65 17.76 -8.49
N GLN A 386 15.95 16.45 -8.47
CA GLN A 386 16.33 15.71 -7.24
C GLN A 386 17.84 15.48 -7.19
N THR A 387 18.39 15.73 -6.02
CA THR A 387 19.64 15.13 -5.50
C THR A 387 19.31 14.67 -4.08
N SER A 388 19.55 13.45 -3.62
CA SER A 388 20.79 12.70 -3.72
C SER A 388 20.54 11.24 -3.31
N ASN A 389 20.54 10.34 -4.31
CA ASN A 389 20.86 8.91 -4.23
C ASN A 389 20.47 8.23 -5.56
N GLY A 390 19.41 8.73 -6.20
CA GLY A 390 19.04 8.38 -7.58
C GLY A 390 19.94 9.01 -8.65
N SER A 391 20.59 10.14 -8.36
CA SER A 391 21.42 10.86 -9.33
C SER A 391 22.60 10.02 -9.84
N SER A 392 23.20 9.15 -9.02
CA SER A 392 24.32 8.29 -9.41
C SER A 392 23.89 7.11 -10.32
N LEU A 393 22.71 6.53 -10.06
CA LEU A 393 22.15 5.44 -10.89
C LEU A 393 21.59 5.96 -12.22
N ILE A 394 20.96 7.14 -12.19
CA ILE A 394 20.48 7.85 -13.38
C ILE A 394 21.68 8.29 -14.24
N LEU A 395 22.77 8.78 -13.63
CA LEU A 395 24.01 9.07 -14.34
C LEU A 395 24.62 7.80 -14.92
N LYS A 396 24.75 6.70 -14.18
CA LYS A 396 25.27 5.42 -14.72
C LYS A 396 24.52 4.99 -15.99
N SER A 397 23.18 5.09 -15.97
CA SER A 397 22.32 4.76 -17.11
C SER A 397 22.40 5.77 -18.27
N LEU A 398 22.67 7.06 -17.98
CA LEU A 398 22.94 8.08 -19.01
C LEU A 398 24.33 7.92 -19.66
N LEU A 399 25.28 7.33 -18.93
CA LEU A 399 26.68 7.15 -19.33
C LEU A 399 26.93 5.88 -20.16
N GLU A 400 25.95 5.00 -20.25
CA GLU A 400 25.97 3.84 -21.15
C GLU A 400 25.52 4.18 -22.58
N LYS A 401 25.14 5.43 -22.84
CA LYS A 401 24.73 5.91 -24.17
C LYS A 401 25.90 6.67 -24.83
N PRO A 402 26.36 6.26 -26.02
CA PRO A 402 27.55 6.84 -26.67
C PRO A 402 27.39 8.30 -27.13
N ASP A 403 26.16 8.83 -27.20
CA ASP A 403 25.86 10.09 -27.92
C ASP A 403 25.54 11.31 -27.02
N ILE A 404 25.91 11.29 -25.73
CA ILE A 404 25.61 12.41 -24.82
C ILE A 404 26.88 13.21 -24.49
N VAL A 405 27.08 14.34 -25.19
CA VAL A 405 28.14 15.30 -24.88
C VAL A 405 27.76 16.13 -23.64
N LEU A 406 28.25 15.72 -22.47
CA LEU A 406 28.03 16.42 -21.20
C LEU A 406 28.86 17.72 -21.11
N SER A 407 28.24 18.80 -20.63
CA SER A 407 28.93 20.08 -20.42
C SER A 407 30.07 19.98 -19.37
N PRO A 408 31.14 20.78 -19.48
CA PRO A 408 32.28 20.75 -18.54
C PRO A 408 31.86 20.92 -17.06
N ARG A 409 30.90 21.81 -16.78
CA ARG A 409 30.36 22.05 -15.43
C ARG A 409 29.59 20.85 -14.86
N THR A 410 28.92 20.07 -15.72
CA THR A 410 28.20 18.86 -15.32
C THR A 410 29.18 17.72 -15.02
N LYS A 411 30.27 17.60 -15.78
CA LYS A 411 31.33 16.60 -15.55
C LYS A 411 32.01 16.82 -14.19
N GLU A 412 32.34 18.06 -13.86
CA GLU A 412 32.98 18.40 -12.58
C GLU A 412 32.08 18.11 -11.36
N LYS A 413 30.78 18.45 -11.46
CA LYS A 413 29.80 18.16 -10.39
C LYS A 413 29.60 16.67 -10.18
N SER A 414 29.54 15.88 -11.25
CA SER A 414 29.44 14.42 -11.19
C SER A 414 30.70 13.80 -10.60
N TYR A 415 31.88 14.26 -11.01
CA TYR A 415 33.17 13.79 -10.49
C TYR A 415 33.26 13.93 -8.96
N ARG A 416 32.89 15.10 -8.42
CA ARG A 416 32.88 15.34 -6.97
C ARG A 416 31.91 14.43 -6.22
N ALA A 417 30.74 14.16 -6.81
CA ALA A 417 29.73 13.29 -6.20
C ALA A 417 30.19 11.82 -6.15
N PHE A 418 30.80 11.31 -7.23
CA PHE A 418 31.34 9.95 -7.25
C PHE A 418 32.55 9.79 -6.32
N LEU A 419 33.44 10.79 -6.27
CA LEU A 419 34.62 10.75 -5.38
C LEU A 419 34.22 10.64 -3.90
N LYS A 420 33.26 11.46 -3.46
CA LYS A 420 32.77 11.45 -2.08
C LYS A 420 32.17 10.09 -1.70
N ARG A 421 31.33 9.53 -2.58
CA ARG A 421 30.71 8.21 -2.37
C ARG A 421 31.74 7.08 -2.36
N ALA A 422 32.73 7.12 -3.26
CA ALA A 422 33.78 6.10 -3.31
C ALA A 422 34.62 6.08 -2.03
N GLN A 423 34.94 7.25 -1.47
CA GLN A 423 35.67 7.38 -0.19
C GLN A 423 34.83 6.87 1.00
N GLU A 424 33.54 7.20 1.05
CA GLU A 424 32.61 6.67 2.07
C GLU A 424 32.55 5.13 2.01
N LEU A 425 32.48 4.56 0.80
CA LEU A 425 32.47 3.09 0.60
C LEU A 425 33.80 2.43 0.98
N GLU A 426 34.94 3.09 0.74
CA GLU A 426 36.24 2.62 1.24
C GLU A 426 36.27 2.58 2.78
N SER A 427 35.82 3.65 3.44
CA SER A 427 35.79 3.73 4.91
C SER A 427 34.89 2.66 5.53
N ALA A 428 33.82 2.29 4.84
CA ALA A 428 32.89 1.23 5.23
C ALA A 428 33.33 -0.18 4.81
N GLN A 429 34.57 -0.35 4.31
CA GLN A 429 35.13 -1.62 3.81
C GLN A 429 34.33 -2.29 2.68
N LYS A 430 33.50 -1.53 1.94
CA LYS A 430 32.68 -2.00 0.81
C LYS A 430 33.45 -1.91 -0.51
N TYR A 431 34.59 -2.60 -0.57
CA TYR A 431 35.58 -2.49 -1.65
C TYR A 431 35.06 -2.79 -3.07
N LYS A 432 34.11 -3.70 -3.24
CA LYS A 432 33.52 -4.02 -4.55
C LYS A 432 32.74 -2.84 -5.13
N SER A 433 31.93 -2.16 -4.31
CA SER A 433 31.12 -1.03 -4.74
C SER A 433 31.97 0.23 -4.93
N ALA A 434 32.99 0.43 -4.10
CA ALA A 434 33.97 1.51 -4.27
C ALA A 434 34.72 1.39 -5.61
N LEU A 435 35.16 0.17 -5.98
CA LEU A 435 35.85 -0.10 -7.25
C LEU A 435 35.01 0.28 -8.48
N GLU A 436 33.69 0.07 -8.40
CA GLU A 436 32.77 0.36 -9.50
C GLU A 436 32.62 1.88 -9.74
N ASP A 437 32.62 2.66 -8.65
CA ASP A 437 32.54 4.11 -8.72
C ASP A 437 33.84 4.71 -9.27
N TYR A 438 35.03 4.22 -8.86
CA TYR A 438 36.31 4.66 -9.44
C TYR A 438 36.46 4.32 -10.93
N LYS A 439 36.03 3.12 -11.35
CA LYS A 439 36.02 2.76 -12.79
C LYS A 439 35.06 3.63 -13.59
N THR A 440 33.97 4.08 -12.98
CA THR A 440 33.04 5.02 -13.62
C THR A 440 33.69 6.40 -13.78
N MET A 441 34.42 6.87 -12.77
CA MET A 441 35.17 8.14 -12.84
C MET A 441 36.28 8.12 -13.89
N GLN A 442 36.99 6.99 -14.02
CA GLN A 442 38.05 6.80 -15.03
C GLN A 442 37.58 7.06 -16.46
N LYS A 443 36.29 6.83 -16.77
CA LYS A 443 35.71 7.09 -18.10
C LYS A 443 35.60 8.58 -18.45
N PHE A 444 35.64 9.49 -17.47
CA PHE A 444 35.47 10.94 -17.69
C PHE A 444 36.73 11.76 -17.42
N CYS A 445 37.57 11.29 -16.51
CA CYS A 445 38.79 11.94 -16.06
C CYS A 445 39.76 10.83 -15.63
N ASP A 446 40.70 10.50 -16.51
CA ASP A 446 41.74 9.53 -16.21
C ASP A 446 42.94 10.29 -15.64
N ASN A 447 43.21 10.06 -14.35
CA ASN A 447 44.33 10.67 -13.64
C ASN A 447 45.03 9.60 -12.78
N ASP A 448 46.27 9.89 -12.40
CA ASP A 448 47.11 8.93 -11.66
C ASP A 448 46.47 8.52 -10.33
N PHE A 449 45.77 9.44 -9.67
CA PHE A 449 45.04 9.19 -8.43
C PHE A 449 43.97 8.09 -8.58
N ILE A 450 43.15 8.12 -9.63
CA ILE A 450 42.10 7.12 -9.86
C ILE A 450 42.70 5.76 -10.23
N ARG A 451 43.77 5.76 -11.03
CA ARG A 451 44.48 4.52 -11.40
C ARG A 451 45.05 3.83 -10.16
N GLU A 452 45.72 4.58 -9.30
CA GLU A 452 46.29 4.07 -8.04
C GLU A 452 45.20 3.50 -7.13
N LYS A 453 44.06 4.19 -6.99
CA LYS A 453 42.92 3.71 -6.19
C LYS A 453 42.31 2.41 -6.73
N ILE A 454 42.13 2.31 -8.05
CA ILE A 454 41.62 1.09 -8.70
C ILE A 454 42.58 -0.08 -8.46
N GLU A 455 43.88 0.14 -8.61
CA GLU A 455 44.89 -0.91 -8.45
C GLU A 455 44.95 -1.41 -6.99
N LYS A 456 44.96 -0.48 -6.02
CA LYS A 456 44.98 -0.78 -4.59
C LYS A 456 43.75 -1.56 -4.13
N ILE A 457 42.55 -1.15 -4.56
CA ILE A 457 41.31 -1.86 -4.21
C ILE A 457 41.24 -3.22 -4.91
N SER A 458 41.72 -3.32 -6.14
CA SER A 458 41.74 -4.59 -6.89
C SER A 458 42.70 -5.61 -6.25
N THR A 459 43.85 -5.16 -5.74
CA THR A 459 44.78 -6.02 -4.98
C THR A 459 44.21 -6.46 -3.64
N LEU A 460 43.51 -5.58 -2.91
CA LEU A 460 42.80 -5.94 -1.67
C LEU A 460 41.72 -7.01 -1.90
N LEU A 461 40.93 -6.88 -2.97
CA LEU A 461 39.91 -7.88 -3.34
C LEU A 461 40.51 -9.21 -3.81
N LYS A 462 41.71 -9.21 -4.39
CA LYS A 462 42.44 -10.44 -4.72
C LYS A 462 42.97 -11.13 -3.45
N LYS A 463 43.45 -10.38 -2.46
CA LYS A 463 43.91 -10.92 -1.16
C LYS A 463 42.76 -11.52 -0.34
N SER A 464 41.56 -10.94 -0.39
CA SER A 464 40.37 -11.46 0.32
C SER A 464 39.75 -12.71 -0.33
N ARG A 465 40.28 -13.18 -1.47
CA ARG A 465 39.76 -14.33 -2.25
C ARG A 465 40.57 -15.62 -2.04
N LYS A 466 41.56 -15.66 -1.14
CA LYS A 466 42.20 -16.93 -0.78
C LYS A 466 41.19 -17.83 -0.06
N LYS A 467 40.88 -18.97 -0.68
CA LYS A 467 39.99 -20.02 -0.17
C LYS A 467 40.53 -20.56 1.17
N PRO A 468 39.71 -20.70 2.22
CA PRO A 468 40.05 -21.61 3.31
C PRO A 468 39.95 -23.05 2.79
N GLU A 469 40.99 -23.83 3.01
CA GLU A 469 41.04 -25.25 2.70
C GLU A 469 40.15 -26.00 3.70
N ILE A 470 39.17 -26.76 3.21
CA ILE A 470 38.26 -27.53 4.08
C ILE A 470 39.02 -28.77 4.53
N THR A 471 39.56 -28.73 5.75
CA THR A 471 40.20 -29.87 6.42
C THR A 471 39.28 -30.45 7.49
N ARG A 472 39.48 -31.73 7.85
CA ARG A 472 38.63 -32.47 8.82
C ARG A 472 38.50 -31.77 10.17
N LYS A 473 39.50 -30.96 10.56
CA LYS A 473 39.51 -30.13 11.79
C LYS A 473 38.51 -28.97 11.77
N ASN A 474 38.21 -28.39 10.60
CA ASN A 474 37.37 -27.19 10.49
C ASN A 474 35.91 -27.52 10.16
N VAL A 475 35.59 -28.77 9.81
CA VAL A 475 34.22 -29.17 9.43
C VAL A 475 33.26 -29.04 10.60
N LEU A 476 33.68 -29.44 11.81
CA LEU A 476 32.83 -29.32 13.00
C LEU A 476 32.49 -27.85 13.30
N GLU A 477 33.46 -26.96 13.11
CA GLU A 477 33.26 -25.52 13.25
C GLU A 477 32.29 -24.98 12.19
N ILE A 478 32.44 -25.38 10.92
CA ILE A 478 31.53 -24.98 9.82
C ILE A 478 30.09 -25.44 10.11
N LEU A 479 29.90 -26.64 10.65
CA LEU A 479 28.58 -27.16 11.00
C LEU A 479 27.94 -26.34 12.13
N ASN A 480 28.70 -26.04 13.19
CA ASN A 480 28.21 -25.32 14.37
C ASN A 480 28.08 -23.80 14.15
N GLN A 481 28.72 -23.21 13.14
CA GLN A 481 28.52 -21.80 12.77
C GLN A 481 27.12 -21.52 12.18
N GLY A 482 26.38 -22.55 11.75
CA GLY A 482 25.00 -22.41 11.26
C GLY A 482 24.88 -21.60 9.95
N ASN A 483 25.97 -21.35 9.22
CA ASN A 483 25.94 -20.62 7.96
C ASN A 483 25.61 -21.55 6.78
N PHE A 484 24.42 -21.37 6.21
CA PHE A 484 23.92 -22.18 5.09
C PHE A 484 24.90 -22.26 3.90
N PHE A 485 25.54 -21.15 3.53
CA PHE A 485 26.42 -21.11 2.35
C PHE A 485 27.74 -21.85 2.58
N ASP A 486 28.20 -21.93 3.82
CA ASP A 486 29.44 -22.62 4.16
C ASP A 486 29.18 -24.12 4.37
N ILE A 487 28.07 -24.48 4.99
CA ILE A 487 27.62 -25.88 5.13
C ILE A 487 27.33 -26.52 3.75
N LYS A 488 26.72 -25.76 2.82
CA LYS A 488 26.46 -26.24 1.45
C LYS A 488 27.75 -26.51 0.66
N LYS A 489 28.88 -25.92 1.02
CA LYS A 489 30.17 -26.20 0.37
C LYS A 489 30.76 -27.54 0.79
N LEU A 490 30.23 -28.18 1.85
CA LEU A 490 30.69 -29.49 2.27
C LEU A 490 30.36 -30.55 1.20
N PRO A 491 31.27 -31.52 0.97
CA PRO A 491 31.05 -32.57 -0.01
C PRO A 491 29.76 -33.35 0.26
N ARG A 492 28.96 -33.57 -0.79
CA ARG A 492 27.69 -34.34 -0.75
C ARG A 492 26.60 -33.78 0.18
N VAL A 493 26.73 -32.52 0.62
CA VAL A 493 25.70 -31.77 1.34
C VAL A 493 24.94 -30.88 0.34
N GLY A 494 23.77 -31.34 -0.11
CA GLY A 494 22.86 -30.53 -0.94
C GLY A 494 21.94 -29.63 -0.11
N ASP A 495 21.15 -28.80 -0.78
CA ASP A 495 20.30 -27.76 -0.16
C ASP A 495 19.42 -28.28 1.00
N LYS A 496 18.80 -29.45 0.82
CA LYS A 496 17.94 -30.07 1.85
C LYS A 496 18.72 -30.48 3.11
N ARG A 497 19.96 -30.97 2.94
CA ARG A 497 20.81 -31.40 4.06
C ARG A 497 21.42 -30.20 4.77
N ALA A 498 21.86 -29.20 4.01
CA ALA A 498 22.35 -27.94 4.56
C ALA A 498 21.27 -27.27 5.42
N GLN A 499 20.02 -27.22 4.96
CA GLN A 499 18.92 -26.65 5.73
C GLN A 499 18.65 -27.43 7.01
N ALA A 500 18.64 -28.77 6.97
CA ALA A 500 18.42 -29.59 8.18
C ALA A 500 19.50 -29.37 9.27
N ILE A 501 20.76 -29.20 8.87
CA ILE A 501 21.86 -28.89 9.79
C ILE A 501 21.67 -27.49 10.39
N VAL A 502 21.31 -26.50 9.57
CA VAL A 502 21.04 -25.13 10.03
C VAL A 502 19.87 -25.07 11.00
N ASP A 503 18.78 -25.80 10.71
CA ASP A 503 17.59 -25.84 11.57
C ASP A 503 17.91 -26.51 12.93
N PHE A 504 18.75 -27.55 12.93
CA PHE A 504 19.20 -28.21 14.16
C PHE A 504 20.01 -27.27 15.07
N VAL A 505 20.96 -26.52 14.50
CA VAL A 505 21.81 -25.57 15.24
C VAL A 505 21.01 -24.35 15.71
N ASN A 506 20.15 -23.81 14.86
CA ASN A 506 19.26 -22.69 15.23
C ASN A 506 18.22 -23.07 16.31
N GLY A 507 17.97 -24.37 16.49
CA GLY A 507 17.18 -24.91 17.59
C GLY A 507 17.89 -24.94 18.95
N GLY A 508 19.14 -24.44 19.03
CA GLY A 508 19.95 -24.40 20.25
C GLY A 508 20.80 -25.66 20.48
N ASN A 509 20.85 -26.59 19.51
CA ASN A 509 21.68 -27.79 19.59
C ASN A 509 23.05 -27.54 18.95
N TYR A 510 24.04 -28.35 19.30
CA TYR A 510 25.38 -28.28 18.71
C TYR A 510 25.91 -29.70 18.48
N PHE A 511 26.80 -29.86 17.52
CA PHE A 511 27.51 -31.12 17.29
C PHE A 511 28.81 -31.11 18.10
N GLU A 512 28.98 -32.10 18.98
CA GLU A 512 30.23 -32.32 19.73
C GLU A 512 31.24 -33.09 18.89
N THR A 513 30.73 -34.00 18.06
CA THR A 513 31.53 -34.82 17.16
C THR A 513 30.90 -34.87 15.77
N LEU A 514 31.70 -35.20 14.76
CA LEU A 514 31.18 -35.43 13.41
C LEU A 514 30.24 -36.65 13.31
N SER A 515 30.28 -37.55 14.31
CA SER A 515 29.37 -38.69 14.42
C SER A 515 27.94 -38.27 14.77
N ASP A 516 27.77 -37.09 15.39
CA ASP A 516 26.47 -36.56 15.81
C ASP A 516 25.58 -36.17 14.61
N LEU A 517 26.14 -36.10 13.40
CA LEU A 517 25.37 -36.01 12.16
C LEU A 517 24.38 -37.18 11.99
N ARG A 518 24.57 -38.29 12.71
CA ARG A 518 23.64 -39.42 12.78
C ARG A 518 22.30 -39.04 13.42
N LEU A 519 22.26 -37.98 14.23
CA LEU A 519 21.01 -37.43 14.78
C LEU A 519 20.09 -36.87 13.68
N LEU A 520 20.66 -36.48 12.53
CA LEU A 520 19.92 -35.89 11.41
C LEU A 520 19.84 -36.78 10.18
N PHE A 521 20.82 -37.66 9.97
CA PHE A 521 20.95 -38.43 8.74
C PHE A 521 21.28 -39.91 9.00
N SER A 522 20.81 -40.80 8.13
CA SER A 522 21.17 -42.23 8.18
C SER A 522 22.69 -42.46 8.07
N GLU A 523 23.22 -43.53 8.65
CA GLU A 523 24.65 -43.85 8.59
C GLU A 523 25.24 -43.85 7.17
N LYS A 524 24.51 -44.34 6.16
CA LYS A 524 24.95 -44.31 4.76
C LYS A 524 25.27 -42.89 4.26
N ILE A 525 24.49 -41.90 4.69
CA ILE A 525 24.66 -40.49 4.32
C ILE A 525 25.82 -39.88 5.10
N VAL A 526 25.89 -40.15 6.41
CA VAL A 526 26.97 -39.66 7.28
C VAL A 526 28.32 -40.17 6.77
N ASN A 527 28.44 -41.48 6.54
CA ASN A 527 29.68 -42.08 6.01
C ASN A 527 30.03 -41.52 4.63
N SER A 528 29.03 -41.24 3.78
CA SER A 528 29.24 -40.61 2.47
C SER A 528 29.78 -39.17 2.57
N ILE A 529 29.32 -38.39 3.56
CA ILE A 529 29.82 -37.02 3.81
C ILE A 529 31.25 -37.10 4.37
N LEU A 530 31.47 -37.95 5.37
CA LEU A 530 32.77 -38.08 6.05
C LEU A 530 33.87 -38.67 5.15
N PHE A 531 33.55 -39.67 4.33
CA PHE A 531 34.51 -40.30 3.40
C PHE A 531 34.96 -39.34 2.27
N SER A 532 34.15 -38.32 1.97
CA SER A 532 34.47 -37.33 0.93
C SER A 532 35.30 -36.15 1.46
N ILE A 533 35.50 -36.08 2.78
CA ILE A 533 36.34 -35.08 3.46
C ILE A 533 37.68 -35.77 3.69
N GLY A 534 38.68 -35.47 2.86
CA GLY A 534 39.97 -36.17 2.86
C GLY A 534 40.67 -36.16 4.23
N ASP A 535 41.44 -37.22 4.49
CA ASP A 535 42.35 -37.32 5.63
C ASP A 535 43.54 -36.37 5.39
N GLY A 536 43.37 -35.14 5.86
CA GLY A 536 44.45 -34.15 5.96
C GLY A 536 45.18 -34.27 7.29
#